data_AF-A0A7S4UZJ1-F1
#
_entry.id   AF-A0A7S4UZJ1-F1
#
_cell.length_a   1.000
_cell.length_b   1.000
_cell.length_c   1.000
_cell.angle_alpha   90.00
_cell.angle_beta   90.00
_cell.angle_gamma   90.00
#
_symmetry.space_group_name_H-M   'P 1'
#
loop_
_entity.id
_entity.type
_entity.pdbx_description
1 polymer ?
#
loop_
_entity_poly.entity_id
_entity_poly.type
_entity_poly.pdbx_seq_one_letter_code
_entity_poly.pdbx_strand_id
1 'polypeptide(L)'
;GAGMPAGAAASPRAESGAASAAKQEKQEKSQEPKDELHGENSKEKYRFLVHRLKADIRFLFHCLPEFADLPPDIAQQKSWQDVLADMEAHVANLAPANAGEGDSMSFEAIVALLNHRDRAITYLCEGLLFKKALLNWEQPENNTTGEAEDPLAEFTEQIRRRLAKDGSMPEKHELQELALATDPGHFTYDKNKARRPGPGGGAGGQFGNSGESDVPSQLQGRLLATLREMQSLDTSIRHVKFGTKVTVPDKRNLNGKVIRSDEIRQEISKWFDRCMKLEHELQTRKAQRHTPWEVQVESYKARCQEKDDQILAYKSRVFKLEQDVINFKQEFANLRREKAELAEKNQKMVSENLPVLNHIDAQLDKSREKVNQFRADAEMLYSMFKLQVEEYTQAVSERDKVEKELTKVRKQLKDERDDIKYKEAELEKKEKLHRLTVEAREAAQRDYLETKSKVQEVQDRVLRQEVEWQEKLREVKGRDADIKQLNEELRQAHQEIDRLERRKKHCMQEFKAITGSSYSMLLEQFKVTPPADPKPASSAR
;
A
#
# COMPACT_ATOMS: atom_id res chain seq x y z
N GLY A 1 6.65 51.30 -8.73
CA GLY A 1 6.38 50.90 -10.13
C GLY A 1 7.63 50.28 -10.71
N ALA A 2 7.50 49.38 -11.68
CA ALA A 2 8.64 48.74 -12.32
C ALA A 2 9.21 49.60 -13.47
N GLY A 3 10.51 49.47 -13.75
CA GLY A 3 11.20 50.11 -14.86
C GLY A 3 12.53 49.41 -15.15
N MET A 4 12.87 49.24 -16.44
CA MET A 4 14.12 48.61 -16.93
C MET A 4 15.24 49.67 -17.07
N PRO A 5 16.52 49.30 -17.20
CA PRO A 5 17.12 48.77 -18.45
C PRO A 5 17.84 47.41 -18.24
N ALA A 6 18.22 46.57 -19.22
CA ALA A 6 18.52 46.65 -20.65
C ALA A 6 20.01 46.81 -21.03
N GLY A 7 20.53 45.85 -21.84
CA GLY A 7 21.90 45.81 -22.40
C GLY A 7 22.95 45.10 -21.52
N ALA A 8 24.07 44.55 -22.06
CA ALA A 8 24.40 44.20 -23.44
C ALA A 8 25.58 43.19 -23.52
N ALA A 9 25.68 42.50 -24.66
CA ALA A 9 26.80 41.70 -25.23
C ALA A 9 28.11 41.42 -24.44
N ALA A 10 28.55 40.14 -24.43
CA ALA A 10 29.88 39.70 -24.93
C ALA A 10 30.08 38.15 -24.89
N SER A 11 30.79 37.64 -25.90
CA SER A 11 31.55 36.36 -25.88
C SER A 11 33.05 36.69 -25.62
N PRO A 12 34.03 35.76 -25.42
CA PRO A 12 34.07 34.36 -25.88
C PRO A 12 34.83 33.33 -24.98
N ARG A 13 35.13 32.16 -25.57
CA ARG A 13 36.03 31.07 -25.11
C ARG A 13 35.58 30.27 -23.87
N ALA A 14 36.10 29.06 -23.60
CA ALA A 14 36.48 27.89 -24.42
C ALA A 14 37.16 26.89 -23.47
N GLU A 15 36.89 25.58 -23.63
CA GLU A 15 37.58 24.45 -22.95
C GLU A 15 37.44 24.38 -21.41
N SER A 16 37.44 23.22 -20.74
CA SER A 16 37.29 21.81 -21.16
C SER A 16 36.74 20.99 -19.96
N GLY A 17 36.30 19.75 -20.15
CA GLY A 17 35.95 18.87 -19.02
C GLY A 17 35.00 17.71 -19.35
N ALA A 18 35.35 16.50 -18.92
CA ALA A 18 34.66 15.26 -19.29
C ALA A 18 33.52 14.86 -18.34
N ALA A 19 32.37 14.47 -18.92
CA ALA A 19 31.48 13.38 -18.48
C ALA A 19 30.56 13.03 -19.67
N SER A 20 30.52 11.84 -20.26
CA SER A 20 30.59 10.44 -19.79
C SER A 20 29.26 9.88 -19.26
N ALA A 21 28.97 8.64 -19.70
CA ALA A 21 27.88 7.74 -19.33
C ALA A 21 26.43 8.02 -19.86
N ALA A 22 25.72 6.90 -20.04
CA ALA A 22 24.26 6.74 -20.12
C ALA A 22 23.47 7.29 -21.35
N LYS A 23 23.74 6.75 -22.55
CA LYS A 23 22.70 6.04 -23.37
C LYS A 23 23.25 5.47 -24.68
N GLN A 24 23.45 4.15 -24.74
CA GLN A 24 23.29 3.39 -25.97
C GLN A 24 23.03 1.90 -25.64
N GLU A 25 21.77 1.49 -25.78
CA GLU A 25 21.32 0.11 -25.66
C GLU A 25 20.52 -0.22 -26.93
N LYS A 26 21.17 -0.84 -27.91
CA LYS A 26 20.56 -1.83 -28.82
C LYS A 26 21.54 -2.40 -29.84
N GLN A 27 21.31 -3.67 -30.15
CA GLN A 27 21.62 -4.35 -31.41
C GLN A 27 23.08 -4.33 -31.86
N GLU A 28 23.73 -5.48 -31.68
CA GLU A 28 24.54 -6.03 -32.76
C GLU A 28 24.16 -7.51 -32.96
N LYS A 29 24.37 -8.01 -34.19
CA LYS A 29 23.93 -9.35 -34.65
C LYS A 29 25.10 -10.13 -35.20
N SER A 30 24.93 -11.45 -35.22
CA SER A 30 25.81 -12.41 -35.90
C SER A 30 26.27 -11.96 -37.29
N GLN A 31 27.56 -12.12 -37.58
CA GLN A 31 28.07 -12.32 -38.93
C GLN A 31 28.96 -13.56 -38.94
N GLU A 32 28.81 -14.37 -39.98
CA GLU A 32 29.67 -15.52 -40.27
C GLU A 32 30.95 -15.06 -40.97
N PRO A 33 32.10 -15.75 -40.78
CA PRO A 33 33.27 -15.51 -41.61
C PRO A 33 33.02 -16.03 -43.04
N LYS A 34 33.34 -15.22 -44.04
CA LYS A 34 33.50 -15.66 -45.43
C LYS A 34 34.97 -15.64 -45.81
N ASP A 35 35.42 -16.69 -46.47
CA ASP A 35 36.74 -16.73 -47.09
C ASP A 35 36.78 -15.82 -48.33
N GLU A 36 37.51 -14.70 -48.25
CA GLU A 36 37.96 -13.96 -49.43
C GLU A 36 39.47 -14.10 -49.59
N LEU A 37 39.84 -15.21 -50.23
CA LEU A 37 41.21 -15.54 -50.61
C LEU A 37 41.45 -14.97 -52.01
N HIS A 38 42.47 -14.13 -52.22
CA HIS A 38 43.35 -14.05 -53.42
C HIS A 38 44.18 -12.75 -53.39
N GLY A 39 45.46 -12.85 -53.00
CA GLY A 39 46.39 -11.73 -52.93
C GLY A 39 47.64 -12.04 -52.10
N GLU A 40 47.50 -12.92 -51.11
CA GLU A 40 48.61 -13.41 -50.27
C GLU A 40 49.81 -13.87 -51.10
N ASN A 41 50.97 -13.34 -50.73
CA ASN A 41 52.28 -13.68 -51.25
C ASN A 41 52.50 -15.21 -51.10
N SER A 42 53.17 -15.85 -52.06
CA SER A 42 53.51 -17.27 -51.93
C SER A 42 54.38 -17.54 -50.68
N LYS A 43 55.18 -16.55 -50.26
CA LYS A 43 55.90 -16.55 -48.97
C LYS A 43 54.97 -16.55 -47.75
N GLU A 44 53.82 -15.86 -47.81
CA GLU A 44 52.83 -15.82 -46.72
C GLU A 44 52.08 -17.15 -46.62
N LYS A 45 51.64 -17.71 -47.76
CA LYS A 45 51.03 -19.05 -47.80
C LYS A 45 51.97 -20.14 -47.30
N TYR A 46 53.25 -20.07 -47.68
CA TYR A 46 54.29 -20.95 -47.15
C TYR A 46 54.46 -20.79 -45.62
N ARG A 47 54.58 -19.55 -45.12
CA ARG A 47 54.67 -19.27 -43.68
C ARG A 47 53.44 -19.79 -42.93
N PHE A 48 52.23 -19.55 -43.43
CA PHE A 48 50.98 -20.03 -42.83
C PHE A 48 50.94 -21.56 -42.77
N LEU A 49 51.21 -22.25 -43.88
CA LEU A 49 51.25 -23.71 -43.95
C LEU A 49 52.29 -24.28 -42.97
N VAL A 50 53.50 -23.73 -42.95
CA VAL A 50 54.56 -24.12 -42.00
C VAL A 50 54.08 -23.89 -40.56
N HIS A 51 53.59 -22.70 -40.20
CA HIS A 51 53.10 -22.42 -38.85
C HIS A 51 51.95 -23.35 -38.43
N ARG A 52 51.02 -23.66 -39.34
CA ARG A 52 49.92 -24.61 -39.11
C ARG A 52 50.43 -26.03 -38.87
N LEU A 53 51.38 -26.51 -39.68
CA LEU A 53 52.01 -27.82 -39.48
C LEU A 53 52.76 -27.88 -38.14
N LYS A 54 53.53 -26.85 -37.78
CA LYS A 54 54.19 -26.77 -36.46
C LYS A 54 53.18 -26.79 -35.30
N ALA A 55 52.03 -26.15 -35.45
CA ALA A 55 50.97 -26.17 -34.44
C ALA A 55 50.28 -27.55 -34.34
N ASP A 56 49.96 -28.18 -35.47
CA ASP A 56 49.42 -29.56 -35.52
C ASP A 56 50.37 -30.54 -34.82
N ILE A 57 51.67 -30.50 -35.14
CA ILE A 57 52.68 -31.39 -34.53
C ILE A 57 52.75 -31.19 -33.02
N ARG A 58 52.85 -29.94 -32.55
CA ARG A 58 52.85 -29.62 -31.10
C ARG A 58 51.64 -30.19 -30.40
N PHE A 59 50.45 -29.98 -30.96
CA PHE A 59 49.20 -30.49 -30.37
C PHE A 59 49.21 -32.02 -30.26
N LEU A 60 49.58 -32.71 -31.33
CA LEU A 60 49.69 -34.17 -31.34
C LEU A 60 50.67 -34.68 -30.28
N PHE A 61 51.87 -34.09 -30.20
CA PHE A 61 52.88 -34.45 -29.21
C PHE A 61 52.45 -34.14 -27.76
N HIS A 62 51.62 -33.12 -27.52
CA HIS A 62 51.03 -32.88 -26.19
C HIS A 62 49.97 -33.93 -25.81
N CYS A 63 49.32 -34.57 -26.78
CA CYS A 63 48.38 -35.67 -26.52
C CYS A 63 49.07 -37.03 -26.33
N LEU A 64 50.22 -37.29 -26.97
CA LEU A 64 50.91 -38.59 -26.89
C LEU A 64 51.14 -39.14 -25.46
N PRO A 65 51.53 -38.35 -24.44
CA PRO A 65 51.74 -38.84 -23.07
C PRO A 65 50.52 -39.50 -22.41
N GLU A 66 49.31 -39.20 -22.89
CA GLU A 66 48.07 -39.85 -22.41
C GLU A 66 47.91 -41.26 -22.97
N PHE A 67 48.42 -41.55 -24.18
CA PHE A 67 48.14 -42.78 -24.93
C PHE A 67 49.35 -43.71 -25.07
N ALA A 68 50.55 -43.16 -24.99
CA ALA A 68 51.80 -43.86 -25.17
C ALA A 68 52.80 -43.52 -24.05
N ASP A 69 53.76 -44.41 -23.85
CA ASP A 69 54.95 -44.18 -23.03
C ASP A 69 56.21 -44.14 -23.92
N LEU A 70 57.24 -43.46 -23.44
CA LEU A 70 58.49 -43.28 -24.18
C LEU A 70 59.21 -44.62 -24.40
N PRO A 71 59.99 -44.77 -25.48
CA PRO A 71 60.88 -45.92 -25.65
C PRO A 71 61.77 -46.11 -24.42
N PRO A 72 62.01 -47.34 -23.94
CA PRO A 72 62.64 -47.59 -22.64
C PRO A 72 64.04 -46.98 -22.51
N ASP A 73 64.79 -46.89 -23.60
CA ASP A 73 66.13 -46.29 -23.63
C ASP A 73 66.09 -44.75 -23.50
N ILE A 74 65.00 -44.12 -23.97
CA ILE A 74 64.73 -42.67 -23.82
C ILE A 74 64.14 -42.40 -22.44
N ALA A 75 63.20 -43.22 -21.97
CA ALA A 75 62.51 -43.07 -20.68
C ALA A 75 63.47 -43.11 -19.47
N GLN A 76 64.61 -43.79 -19.59
CA GLN A 76 65.68 -43.79 -18.59
C GLN A 76 66.44 -42.46 -18.49
N GLN A 77 66.36 -41.60 -19.51
CA GLN A 77 67.19 -40.38 -19.64
C GLN A 77 66.37 -39.09 -19.72
N LYS A 78 65.13 -39.15 -20.21
CA LYS A 78 64.28 -38.00 -20.54
C LYS A 78 62.82 -38.26 -20.17
N SER A 79 62.16 -37.22 -19.67
CA SER A 79 60.71 -37.20 -19.50
C SER A 79 60.00 -36.76 -20.79
N TRP A 80 58.67 -36.92 -20.82
CA TRP A 80 57.85 -36.35 -21.90
C TRP A 80 57.99 -34.82 -22.04
N GLN A 81 58.36 -34.09 -20.98
CA GLN A 81 58.59 -32.64 -21.08
C GLN A 81 59.91 -32.31 -21.79
N ASP A 82 60.98 -33.09 -21.54
CA ASP A 82 62.26 -32.94 -22.24
C ASP A 82 62.10 -33.28 -23.72
N VAL A 83 61.33 -34.35 -24.01
CA VAL A 83 60.98 -34.76 -25.39
C VAL A 83 60.12 -33.70 -26.10
N LEU A 84 59.20 -33.04 -25.39
CA LEU A 84 58.45 -31.90 -25.94
C LEU A 84 59.37 -30.73 -26.28
N ALA A 85 60.31 -30.38 -25.39
CA ALA A 85 61.29 -29.31 -25.64
C ALA A 85 62.24 -29.63 -26.81
N ASP A 86 62.74 -30.87 -26.91
CA ASP A 86 63.53 -31.34 -28.06
C ASP A 86 62.73 -31.25 -29.36
N MET A 87 61.47 -31.71 -29.36
CA MET A 87 60.57 -31.61 -30.51
C MET A 87 60.32 -30.16 -30.90
N GLU A 88 60.04 -29.26 -29.95
CA GLU A 88 59.88 -27.83 -30.25
C GLU A 88 61.14 -27.22 -30.87
N ALA A 89 62.33 -27.59 -30.40
CA ALA A 89 63.60 -27.13 -30.96
C ALA A 89 63.83 -27.68 -32.38
N HIS A 90 63.62 -28.97 -32.62
CA HIS A 90 63.72 -29.58 -33.96
C HIS A 90 62.71 -28.95 -34.94
N VAL A 91 61.45 -28.81 -34.51
CA VAL A 91 60.36 -28.23 -35.31
C VAL A 91 60.56 -26.73 -35.52
N ALA A 92 61.20 -26.00 -34.61
CA ALA A 92 61.67 -24.64 -34.86
C ALA A 92 62.73 -24.61 -35.98
N ASN A 93 63.79 -25.42 -35.84
CA ASN A 93 64.97 -25.43 -36.71
C ASN A 93 64.70 -25.86 -38.16
N LEU A 94 63.78 -26.81 -38.40
CA LEU A 94 63.47 -27.29 -39.76
C LEU A 94 63.03 -26.20 -40.74
N ALA A 95 62.39 -25.14 -40.24
CA ALA A 95 61.84 -24.07 -41.07
C ALA A 95 61.84 -22.75 -40.29
N PRO A 96 62.97 -22.00 -40.21
CA PRO A 96 62.98 -20.72 -39.53
C PRO A 96 62.00 -19.76 -40.23
N ALA A 97 60.94 -19.34 -39.53
CA ALA A 97 59.91 -18.46 -40.09
C ALA A 97 60.47 -17.09 -40.56
N ASN A 98 61.61 -16.72 -39.97
CA ASN A 98 62.39 -15.52 -40.21
C ASN A 98 63.52 -15.71 -41.24
N ALA A 99 63.47 -16.78 -42.06
CA ALA A 99 64.34 -16.92 -43.23
C ALA A 99 64.32 -15.63 -44.07
N GLY A 100 65.49 -15.21 -44.55
CA GLY A 100 65.70 -13.86 -45.08
C GLY A 100 64.93 -13.61 -46.38
N GLU A 101 64.81 -12.35 -46.83
CA GLU A 101 64.06 -12.06 -48.05
C GLU A 101 64.63 -12.74 -49.32
N GLY A 102 65.91 -13.13 -49.29
CA GLY A 102 66.57 -13.90 -50.35
C GLY A 102 66.54 -15.43 -50.18
N ASP A 103 66.10 -15.97 -49.04
CA ASP A 103 66.00 -17.43 -48.86
C ASP A 103 64.86 -18.01 -49.72
N SER A 104 65.16 -19.11 -50.40
CA SER A 104 64.16 -19.85 -51.17
C SER A 104 63.26 -20.66 -50.23
N MET A 105 61.96 -20.73 -50.56
CA MET A 105 60.99 -21.52 -49.81
C MET A 105 61.36 -23.01 -49.88
N SER A 106 61.88 -23.57 -48.79
CA SER A 106 62.31 -24.96 -48.74
C SER A 106 61.12 -25.92 -48.75
N PHE A 107 60.86 -26.52 -49.91
CA PHE A 107 59.88 -27.59 -50.04
C PHE A 107 60.24 -28.81 -49.17
N GLU A 108 61.53 -29.10 -49.03
CA GLU A 108 62.05 -30.18 -48.17
C GLU A 108 61.66 -29.98 -46.70
N ALA A 109 61.58 -28.73 -46.23
CA ALA A 109 61.13 -28.42 -44.88
C ALA A 109 59.62 -28.67 -44.66
N ILE A 110 58.78 -28.43 -45.65
CA ILE A 110 57.35 -28.80 -45.60
C ILE A 110 57.22 -30.33 -45.59
N VAL A 111 57.98 -31.03 -46.44
CA VAL A 111 58.02 -32.50 -46.49
C VAL A 111 58.43 -33.11 -45.15
N ALA A 112 59.48 -32.57 -44.51
CA ALA A 112 59.93 -32.98 -43.18
C ALA A 112 58.83 -32.79 -42.12
N LEU A 113 58.19 -31.61 -42.08
CA LEU A 113 57.09 -31.32 -41.16
C LEU A 113 55.86 -32.22 -41.40
N LEU A 114 55.49 -32.49 -42.65
CA LEU A 114 54.40 -33.42 -42.99
C LEU A 114 54.71 -34.85 -42.53
N ASN A 115 55.91 -35.36 -42.81
CA ASN A 115 56.34 -36.69 -42.36
C ASN A 115 56.34 -36.81 -40.83
N HIS A 116 56.82 -35.79 -40.12
CA HIS A 116 56.87 -35.78 -38.66
C HIS A 116 55.47 -35.71 -38.03
N ARG A 117 54.57 -34.90 -38.62
CA ARG A 117 53.14 -34.85 -38.28
C ARG A 117 52.48 -36.22 -38.47
N ASP A 118 52.67 -36.84 -39.63
CA ASP A 118 52.04 -38.12 -39.96
C ASP A 118 52.53 -39.26 -39.06
N ARG A 119 53.81 -39.25 -38.65
CA ARG A 119 54.36 -40.14 -37.63
C ARG A 119 53.75 -39.88 -36.24
N ALA A 120 53.58 -38.62 -35.83
CA ALA A 120 52.91 -38.28 -34.58
C ALA A 120 51.44 -38.72 -34.55
N ILE A 121 50.70 -38.61 -35.67
CA ILE A 121 49.34 -39.17 -35.77
C ILE A 121 49.39 -40.70 -35.73
N THR A 122 50.39 -41.33 -36.36
CA THR A 122 50.57 -42.79 -36.33
C THR A 122 50.72 -43.29 -34.90
N TYR A 123 51.63 -42.73 -34.11
CA TYR A 123 51.81 -43.09 -32.68
C TYR A 123 50.53 -42.90 -31.86
N LEU A 124 49.74 -41.85 -32.13
CA LEU A 124 48.46 -41.62 -31.46
C LEU A 124 47.42 -42.70 -31.83
N CYS A 125 47.36 -43.11 -33.10
CA CYS A 125 46.50 -44.20 -33.56
C CYS A 125 46.93 -45.55 -32.96
N GLU A 126 48.23 -45.81 -32.88
CA GLU A 126 48.81 -47.01 -32.28
C GLU A 126 48.52 -47.08 -30.77
N GLY A 127 48.68 -45.98 -30.03
CA GLY A 127 48.28 -45.89 -28.62
C GLY A 127 46.77 -46.04 -28.38
N LEU A 128 45.92 -45.51 -29.28
CA LEU A 128 44.46 -45.72 -29.25
C LEU A 128 44.07 -47.18 -29.51
N LEU A 129 44.66 -47.81 -30.54
CA LEU A 129 44.42 -49.21 -30.87
C LEU A 129 44.93 -50.14 -29.77
N PHE A 130 46.08 -49.84 -29.16
CA PHE A 130 46.61 -50.57 -28.01
C PHE A 130 45.66 -50.51 -26.81
N LYS A 131 45.15 -49.31 -26.43
CA LYS A 131 44.14 -49.19 -25.37
C LYS A 131 42.85 -49.93 -25.70
N LYS A 132 42.43 -49.95 -26.98
CA LYS A 132 41.27 -50.73 -27.41
C LYS A 132 41.51 -52.24 -27.30
N ALA A 133 42.70 -52.73 -27.68
CA ALA A 133 43.11 -54.12 -27.47
C ALA A 133 43.18 -54.48 -25.97
N LEU A 134 43.62 -53.55 -25.11
CA LEU A 134 43.62 -53.70 -23.65
C LEU A 134 42.20 -53.93 -23.10
N LEU A 135 41.26 -53.07 -23.47
CA LEU A 135 39.85 -53.15 -23.07
C LEU A 135 39.14 -54.39 -23.63
N ASN A 136 39.54 -54.86 -24.82
CA ASN A 136 39.06 -56.13 -25.37
C ASN A 136 39.64 -57.34 -24.59
N TRP A 137 40.91 -57.28 -24.17
CA TRP A 137 41.53 -58.35 -23.36
C TRP A 137 40.84 -58.55 -22.00
N GLU A 138 40.44 -57.46 -21.34
CA GLU A 138 39.64 -57.50 -20.11
C GLU A 138 38.22 -58.09 -20.31
N GLN A 139 37.74 -58.18 -21.55
CA GLN A 139 36.41 -58.66 -21.92
C GLN A 139 36.50 -59.93 -22.78
N PRO A 140 36.83 -61.09 -22.20
CA PRO A 140 37.14 -62.32 -22.95
C PRO A 140 36.02 -62.80 -23.89
N GLU A 141 34.76 -62.45 -23.62
CA GLU A 141 33.60 -62.76 -24.47
C GLU A 141 33.67 -62.10 -25.87
N ASN A 142 34.41 -61.00 -26.02
CA ASN A 142 34.55 -60.24 -27.27
C ASN A 142 35.78 -60.63 -28.12
N ASN A 143 36.65 -61.53 -27.64
CA ASN A 143 37.94 -61.84 -28.29
C ASN A 143 37.84 -62.87 -29.43
N THR A 144 36.83 -62.76 -30.29
CA THR A 144 36.63 -63.68 -31.43
C THR A 144 36.73 -62.97 -32.79
N THR A 145 37.52 -63.58 -33.69
CA THR A 145 37.55 -63.32 -35.14
C THR A 145 37.82 -61.88 -35.59
N GLY A 146 39.03 -61.37 -35.29
CA GLY A 146 39.71 -60.40 -36.16
C GLY A 146 40.56 -61.12 -37.22
N GLU A 147 40.73 -60.52 -38.40
CA GLU A 147 41.59 -61.05 -39.46
C GLU A 147 43.07 -60.89 -39.08
N ALA A 148 43.94 -61.81 -39.54
CA ALA A 148 45.34 -61.89 -39.09
C ALA A 148 46.24 -60.70 -39.49
N GLU A 149 45.74 -59.82 -40.37
CA GLU A 149 46.45 -58.62 -40.83
C GLU A 149 45.90 -57.32 -40.21
N ASP A 150 44.94 -57.39 -39.27
CA ASP A 150 44.41 -56.19 -38.61
C ASP A 150 45.41 -55.63 -37.56
N PRO A 151 45.75 -54.31 -37.61
CA PRO A 151 46.50 -53.61 -36.57
C PRO A 151 46.08 -53.91 -35.12
N LEU A 152 44.79 -54.12 -34.85
CA LEU A 152 44.29 -54.42 -33.50
C LEU A 152 44.70 -55.82 -33.02
N ALA A 153 44.78 -56.80 -33.93
CA ALA A 153 45.24 -58.15 -33.62
C ALA A 153 46.73 -58.16 -33.26
N GLU A 154 47.54 -57.33 -33.93
CA GLU A 154 48.95 -57.11 -33.61
C GLU A 154 49.12 -56.64 -32.15
N PHE A 155 48.41 -55.58 -31.74
CA PHE A 155 48.51 -55.07 -30.37
C PHE A 155 47.96 -56.05 -29.32
N THR A 156 46.92 -56.80 -29.64
CA THR A 156 46.40 -57.86 -28.76
C THR A 156 47.45 -58.95 -28.50
N GLU A 157 48.23 -59.31 -29.52
CA GLU A 157 49.36 -60.25 -29.41
C GLU A 157 50.57 -59.63 -28.69
N GLN A 158 50.88 -58.34 -28.91
CA GLN A 158 51.92 -57.63 -28.14
C GLN A 158 51.58 -57.61 -26.63
N ILE A 159 50.34 -57.29 -26.27
CA ILE A 159 49.84 -57.30 -24.88
C ILE A 159 49.98 -58.70 -24.27
N ARG A 160 49.56 -59.74 -24.99
CA ARG A 160 49.69 -61.14 -24.56
C ARG A 160 51.13 -61.55 -24.28
N ARG A 161 52.07 -61.17 -25.16
CA ARG A 161 53.51 -61.43 -25.00
C ARG A 161 54.11 -60.69 -23.81
N ARG A 162 53.72 -59.43 -23.59
CA ARG A 162 54.14 -58.62 -22.43
C ARG A 162 53.64 -59.23 -21.12
N LEU A 163 52.35 -59.52 -21.02
CA LEU A 163 51.75 -60.14 -19.83
C LEU A 163 52.38 -61.50 -19.50
N ALA A 164 52.71 -62.32 -20.52
CA ALA A 164 53.38 -63.61 -20.36
C ALA A 164 54.87 -63.51 -19.97
N LYS A 165 55.53 -62.37 -20.20
CA LYS A 165 56.95 -62.14 -19.91
C LYS A 165 57.15 -61.42 -18.57
N ASP A 166 56.39 -60.35 -18.35
CA ASP A 166 56.60 -59.37 -17.28
C ASP A 166 55.55 -59.47 -16.16
N GLY A 167 54.50 -60.28 -16.35
CA GLY A 167 53.50 -60.62 -15.32
C GLY A 167 52.50 -59.51 -14.96
N SER A 168 52.70 -58.29 -15.48
CA SER A 168 51.83 -57.13 -15.29
C SER A 168 51.13 -56.72 -16.59
N MET A 169 50.02 -56.00 -16.46
CA MET A 169 49.29 -55.44 -17.60
C MET A 169 49.80 -54.00 -17.89
N PRO A 170 50.26 -53.69 -19.11
CA PRO A 170 50.77 -52.36 -19.45
C PRO A 170 49.61 -51.35 -19.61
N GLU A 171 49.69 -50.19 -18.96
CA GLU A 171 48.60 -49.17 -19.02
C GLU A 171 48.54 -48.41 -20.36
N LYS A 172 49.66 -48.34 -21.10
CA LYS A 172 49.80 -47.63 -22.37
C LYS A 172 50.70 -48.37 -23.35
N HIS A 173 50.75 -47.87 -24.59
CA HIS A 173 51.66 -48.36 -25.61
C HIS A 173 53.06 -47.75 -25.44
N GLU A 174 54.06 -48.53 -25.05
CA GLU A 174 55.47 -48.13 -25.21
C GLU A 174 55.82 -48.02 -26.70
N LEU A 175 56.27 -46.84 -27.13
CA LEU A 175 56.79 -46.66 -28.49
C LEU A 175 58.11 -47.42 -28.65
N GLN A 176 58.35 -48.00 -29.83
CA GLN A 176 59.62 -48.70 -30.12
C GLN A 176 60.76 -47.69 -30.34
N GLU A 177 60.49 -46.66 -31.13
CA GLU A 177 61.42 -45.56 -31.46
C GLU A 177 60.63 -44.25 -31.53
N LEU A 178 61.27 -43.13 -31.19
CA LEU A 178 60.68 -41.79 -31.32
C LEU A 178 61.25 -41.08 -32.55
N ALA A 179 60.40 -40.85 -33.55
CA ALA A 179 60.75 -40.23 -34.82
C ALA A 179 61.42 -38.85 -34.68
N LEU A 180 62.55 -38.66 -35.35
CA LEU A 180 63.11 -37.33 -35.55
C LEU A 180 62.40 -36.64 -36.71
N ALA A 181 62.33 -35.31 -36.67
CA ALA A 181 61.62 -34.53 -37.66
C ALA A 181 62.30 -34.51 -39.05
N THR A 182 63.57 -34.94 -39.12
CA THR A 182 64.37 -35.11 -40.34
C THR A 182 64.19 -36.46 -41.05
N ASP A 183 63.49 -37.41 -40.43
CA ASP A 183 63.46 -38.79 -40.91
C ASP A 183 62.69 -38.96 -42.22
N PRO A 184 63.07 -39.93 -43.08
CA PRO A 184 62.31 -40.23 -44.29
C PRO A 184 60.90 -40.76 -43.95
N GLY A 185 59.89 -40.20 -44.62
CA GLY A 185 58.49 -40.63 -44.53
C GLY A 185 57.81 -40.68 -45.89
N HIS A 186 56.48 -40.78 -45.90
CA HIS A 186 55.69 -40.96 -47.12
C HIS A 186 55.90 -39.85 -48.16
N PHE A 187 56.18 -38.62 -47.73
CA PHE A 187 56.42 -37.48 -48.63
C PHE A 187 57.91 -37.31 -49.03
N THR A 188 58.83 -38.12 -48.50
CA THR A 188 60.27 -37.99 -48.82
C THR A 188 60.58 -38.51 -50.22
N TYR A 189 61.14 -37.64 -51.07
CA TYR A 189 61.52 -37.98 -52.44
C TYR A 189 62.78 -38.87 -52.49
N ASP A 190 62.57 -40.18 -52.54
CA ASP A 190 63.63 -41.17 -52.72
C ASP A 190 64.14 -41.20 -54.18
N LYS A 191 65.29 -40.56 -54.39
CA LYS A 191 66.02 -40.53 -55.68
C LYS A 191 66.43 -41.92 -56.18
N ASN A 192 66.47 -42.95 -55.34
CA ASN A 192 66.82 -44.32 -55.74
C ASN A 192 65.60 -45.11 -56.23
N LYS A 193 64.41 -44.94 -55.61
CA LYS A 193 63.15 -45.44 -56.17
C LYS A 193 62.90 -44.88 -57.57
N ALA A 194 63.10 -43.57 -57.75
CA ALA A 194 62.97 -42.90 -59.05
C ALA A 194 64.06 -43.26 -60.08
N ARG A 195 65.07 -44.06 -59.73
CA ARG A 195 66.22 -44.39 -60.60
C ARG A 195 66.45 -45.88 -60.87
N ARG A 196 65.61 -46.79 -60.37
CA ARG A 196 65.63 -48.18 -60.86
C ARG A 196 64.96 -48.24 -62.24
N PRO A 197 65.67 -48.50 -63.35
CA PRO A 197 65.01 -48.88 -64.58
C PRO A 197 64.50 -50.30 -64.40
N GLY A 198 63.22 -50.55 -64.66
CA GLY A 198 62.75 -51.93 -64.84
C GLY A 198 63.55 -52.58 -65.99
N PRO A 199 63.95 -53.86 -65.89
CA PRO A 199 64.61 -54.58 -66.98
C PRO A 199 63.61 -54.94 -68.09
N GLY A 200 63.09 -53.91 -68.75
CA GLY A 200 62.09 -53.95 -69.81
C GLY A 200 62.01 -52.58 -70.47
N GLY A 201 62.61 -52.44 -71.66
CA GLY A 201 62.77 -51.14 -72.32
C GLY A 201 61.49 -50.62 -72.98
N GLY A 202 61.25 -49.32 -72.86
CA GLY A 202 60.12 -48.63 -73.50
C GLY A 202 60.35 -47.12 -73.55
N ALA A 203 61.10 -46.64 -74.54
CA ALA A 203 61.39 -45.21 -74.68
C ALA A 203 60.18 -44.46 -75.27
N GLY A 204 59.26 -44.04 -74.41
CA GLY A 204 58.09 -43.24 -74.78
C GLY A 204 57.67 -42.32 -73.63
N GLY A 205 57.72 -41.01 -73.84
CA GLY A 205 57.42 -40.03 -72.80
C GLY A 205 55.91 -39.92 -72.53
N GLN A 206 55.44 -40.55 -71.46
CA GLN A 206 54.10 -40.35 -70.93
C GLN A 206 54.16 -40.41 -69.39
N PHE A 207 53.47 -39.49 -68.70
CA PHE A 207 53.33 -39.52 -67.25
C PHE A 207 52.31 -40.60 -66.85
N GLY A 208 52.71 -41.86 -66.99
CA GLY A 208 51.87 -43.02 -66.69
C GLY A 208 51.70 -43.24 -65.19
N ASN A 209 50.48 -43.59 -64.77
CA ASN A 209 50.19 -44.06 -63.42
C ASN A 209 51.05 -45.30 -63.11
N SER A 210 52.02 -45.17 -62.21
CA SER A 210 52.72 -46.30 -61.61
C SER A 210 51.84 -46.94 -60.53
N GLY A 211 50.77 -47.60 -60.96
CA GLY A 211 49.79 -48.30 -60.11
C GLY A 211 50.33 -49.59 -59.51
N GLU A 212 51.50 -49.55 -58.87
CA GLU A 212 52.18 -50.73 -58.33
C GLU A 212 52.86 -50.46 -56.97
N SER A 213 52.12 -49.79 -56.07
CA SER A 213 52.16 -50.11 -54.64
C SER A 213 50.91 -49.57 -53.92
N ASP A 214 49.76 -50.25 -54.09
CA ASP A 214 48.55 -50.03 -53.27
C ASP A 214 48.71 -50.58 -51.82
N VAL A 215 49.94 -50.55 -51.31
CA VAL A 215 50.23 -50.76 -49.89
C VAL A 215 49.94 -49.43 -49.20
N PRO A 216 48.90 -49.32 -48.36
CA PRO A 216 48.60 -48.07 -47.67
C PRO A 216 49.78 -47.66 -46.79
N SER A 217 50.00 -46.35 -46.63
CA SER A 217 51.01 -45.87 -45.69
C SER A 217 50.69 -46.36 -44.27
N GLN A 218 51.70 -46.53 -43.41
CA GLN A 218 51.49 -46.98 -42.02
C GLN A 218 50.41 -46.13 -41.32
N LEU A 219 50.43 -44.81 -41.54
CA LEU A 219 49.40 -43.90 -41.07
C LEU A 219 48.00 -44.25 -41.61
N GLN A 220 47.85 -44.46 -42.92
CA GLN A 220 46.57 -44.83 -43.53
C GLN A 220 46.03 -46.16 -42.97
N GLY A 221 46.90 -47.17 -42.82
CA GLY A 221 46.54 -48.46 -42.24
C GLY A 221 46.07 -48.35 -40.79
N ARG A 222 46.84 -47.66 -39.93
CA ARG A 222 46.45 -47.45 -38.52
C ARG A 222 45.19 -46.58 -38.40
N LEU A 223 45.06 -45.49 -39.16
CA LEU A 223 43.85 -44.65 -39.18
C LEU A 223 42.59 -45.45 -39.58
N LEU A 224 42.68 -46.29 -40.62
CA LEU A 224 41.53 -47.10 -41.06
C LEU A 224 41.10 -48.10 -39.97
N ALA A 225 42.05 -48.72 -39.26
CA ALA A 225 41.74 -49.58 -38.12
C ALA A 225 41.12 -48.78 -36.96
N THR A 226 41.67 -47.61 -36.59
CA THR A 226 41.09 -46.76 -35.54
C THR A 226 39.67 -46.30 -35.89
N LEU A 227 39.40 -45.95 -37.15
CA LEU A 227 38.07 -45.55 -37.62
C LEU A 227 37.06 -46.72 -37.60
N ARG A 228 37.46 -47.93 -37.98
CA ARG A 228 36.63 -49.14 -37.85
C ARG A 228 36.23 -49.37 -36.39
N GLU A 229 37.19 -49.29 -35.47
CA GLU A 229 36.93 -49.48 -34.04
C GLU A 229 36.07 -48.37 -33.42
N MET A 230 36.22 -47.12 -33.87
CA MET A 230 35.31 -46.04 -33.46
C MET A 230 33.87 -46.27 -33.93
N GLN A 231 33.67 -46.80 -35.15
CA GLN A 231 32.34 -47.14 -35.66
C GLN A 231 31.72 -48.37 -34.95
N SER A 232 32.54 -49.38 -34.64
CA SER A 232 32.17 -50.54 -33.82
C SER A 232 31.74 -50.11 -32.41
N LEU A 233 32.48 -49.18 -31.81
CA LEU A 233 32.21 -48.64 -30.48
C LEU A 233 30.96 -47.75 -30.44
N ASP A 234 30.72 -46.88 -31.43
CA ASP A 234 29.47 -46.13 -31.52
C ASP A 234 28.26 -47.05 -31.74
N THR A 235 28.38 -48.07 -32.59
CA THR A 235 27.34 -49.10 -32.78
C THR A 235 27.02 -49.83 -31.47
N SER A 236 28.05 -50.18 -30.70
CA SER A 236 27.91 -50.79 -29.37
C SER A 236 27.22 -49.85 -28.37
N ILE A 237 27.62 -48.57 -28.34
CA ILE A 237 26.98 -47.54 -27.50
C ILE A 237 25.51 -47.33 -27.88
N ARG A 238 25.16 -47.39 -29.17
CA ARG A 238 23.76 -47.34 -29.63
C ARG A 238 22.97 -48.56 -29.12
N HIS A 239 23.51 -49.77 -29.22
CA HIS A 239 22.84 -50.97 -28.67
C HIS A 239 22.59 -50.88 -27.16
N VAL A 240 23.53 -50.31 -26.39
CA VAL A 240 23.35 -50.04 -24.95
C VAL A 240 22.27 -48.97 -24.72
N LYS A 241 22.35 -47.82 -25.42
CA LYS A 241 21.41 -46.68 -25.25
C LYS A 241 19.98 -47.00 -25.65
N PHE A 242 19.77 -47.84 -26.67
CA PHE A 242 18.43 -48.22 -27.15
C PHE A 242 17.93 -49.57 -26.60
N GLY A 243 18.72 -50.23 -25.73
CA GLY A 243 18.26 -51.33 -24.89
C GLY A 243 17.88 -52.63 -25.62
N THR A 244 18.28 -52.80 -26.88
CA THR A 244 17.82 -53.90 -27.76
C THR A 244 18.16 -55.28 -27.19
N LYS A 245 19.24 -55.39 -26.41
CA LYS A 245 19.51 -56.47 -25.44
C LYS A 245 20.23 -55.86 -24.23
N VAL A 246 19.68 -56.04 -23.03
CA VAL A 246 20.38 -55.74 -21.77
C VAL A 246 20.40 -57.01 -20.92
N THR A 247 21.48 -57.78 -21.05
CA THR A 247 21.74 -58.94 -20.19
C THR A 247 22.20 -58.45 -18.83
N VAL A 248 21.32 -58.44 -17.83
CA VAL A 248 21.72 -58.11 -16.45
C VAL A 248 22.32 -59.38 -15.81
N PRO A 249 23.61 -59.38 -15.41
CA PRO A 249 24.22 -60.54 -14.79
C PRO A 249 23.70 -60.71 -13.35
N ASP A 250 22.77 -61.65 -13.18
CA ASP A 250 22.31 -62.09 -11.86
C ASP A 250 23.39 -62.97 -11.21
N LYS A 251 23.99 -62.48 -10.12
CA LYS A 251 25.05 -63.19 -9.37
C LYS A 251 24.61 -64.54 -8.76
N ARG A 252 23.34 -64.94 -8.92
CA ARG A 252 22.81 -66.25 -8.48
C ARG A 252 22.37 -67.15 -9.63
N ASN A 253 22.37 -66.69 -10.90
CA ASN A 253 21.95 -67.48 -12.06
C ASN A 253 22.89 -67.24 -13.25
N LEU A 254 23.72 -68.23 -13.58
CA LEU A 254 24.64 -68.19 -14.74
C LEU A 254 23.89 -68.03 -16.08
N ASN A 255 22.65 -68.51 -16.16
CA ASN A 255 21.72 -68.15 -17.24
C ASN A 255 20.96 -66.87 -16.80
N GLY A 256 21.51 -65.70 -17.14
CA GLY A 256 21.01 -64.40 -16.69
C GLY A 256 19.52 -64.16 -16.99
N LYS A 257 18.81 -63.53 -16.05
CA LYS A 257 17.35 -63.30 -16.17
C LYS A 257 17.05 -62.36 -17.33
N VAL A 258 16.48 -62.90 -18.41
CA VAL A 258 15.92 -62.11 -19.53
C VAL A 258 14.64 -61.41 -19.07
N ILE A 259 14.78 -60.20 -18.54
CA ILE A 259 13.66 -59.34 -18.16
C ILE A 259 12.94 -58.90 -19.45
N ARG A 260 11.62 -59.12 -19.53
CA ARG A 260 10.83 -58.72 -20.71
C ARG A 260 10.76 -57.20 -20.82
N SER A 261 10.68 -56.68 -22.05
CA SER A 261 10.63 -55.24 -22.33
C SER A 261 9.53 -54.54 -21.53
N ASP A 262 8.39 -55.20 -21.30
CA ASP A 262 7.24 -54.62 -20.61
C ASP A 262 7.45 -54.49 -19.09
N GLU A 263 8.20 -55.39 -18.45
CA GLU A 263 8.63 -55.25 -17.05
C GLU A 263 9.57 -54.04 -16.90
N ILE A 264 10.52 -53.89 -17.84
CA ILE A 264 11.44 -52.74 -17.87
C ILE A 264 10.67 -51.44 -18.10
N ARG A 265 9.71 -51.41 -19.03
CA ARG A 265 8.84 -50.24 -19.26
C ARG A 265 8.04 -49.87 -18.02
N GLN A 266 7.47 -50.84 -17.30
CA GLN A 266 6.70 -50.56 -16.08
C GLN A 266 7.56 -49.96 -14.97
N GLU A 267 8.77 -50.45 -14.75
CA GLU A 267 9.71 -49.82 -13.81
C GLU A 267 10.16 -48.44 -14.29
N ILE A 268 10.50 -48.27 -15.58
CA ILE A 268 10.84 -46.95 -16.14
C ILE A 268 9.69 -45.96 -15.94
N SER A 269 8.43 -46.34 -16.15
CA SER A 269 7.27 -45.47 -15.90
C SER A 269 7.14 -45.09 -14.42
N LYS A 270 7.33 -46.03 -13.48
CA LYS A 270 7.32 -45.72 -12.02
C LYS A 270 8.43 -44.75 -11.64
N TRP A 271 9.63 -44.94 -12.19
CA TRP A 271 10.76 -44.03 -11.95
C TRP A 271 10.53 -42.66 -12.61
N PHE A 272 9.96 -42.61 -13.82
CA PHE A 272 9.57 -41.38 -14.49
C PHE A 272 8.54 -40.59 -13.69
N ASP A 273 7.44 -41.23 -13.26
CA ASP A 273 6.42 -40.60 -12.40
C ASP A 273 7.01 -40.07 -11.08
N ARG A 274 7.98 -40.80 -10.51
CA ARG A 274 8.69 -40.39 -9.29
C ARG A 274 9.61 -39.20 -9.54
N CYS A 275 10.35 -39.20 -10.65
CA CYS A 275 11.19 -38.07 -11.08
C CYS A 275 10.34 -36.83 -11.39
N MET A 276 9.23 -36.96 -12.12
CA MET A 276 8.29 -35.86 -12.40
C MET A 276 7.72 -35.25 -11.11
N LYS A 277 7.36 -36.08 -10.12
CA LYS A 277 6.89 -35.60 -8.80
C LYS A 277 8.00 -34.87 -8.03
N LEU A 278 9.21 -35.45 -7.97
CA LEU A 278 10.36 -34.83 -7.30
C LEU A 278 10.81 -33.53 -8.00
N GLU A 279 10.73 -33.47 -9.32
CA GLU A 279 11.01 -32.26 -10.09
C GLU A 279 9.94 -31.20 -9.83
N HIS A 280 8.65 -31.55 -9.85
CA HIS A 280 7.57 -30.60 -9.53
C HIS A 280 7.66 -30.08 -8.08
N GLU A 281 7.99 -30.96 -7.11
CA GLU A 281 8.30 -30.54 -5.74
C GLU A 281 9.53 -29.62 -5.68
N LEU A 282 10.59 -29.91 -6.45
CA LEU A 282 11.81 -29.10 -6.50
C LEU A 282 11.57 -27.74 -7.17
N GLN A 283 10.81 -27.68 -8.26
CA GLN A 283 10.39 -26.43 -8.91
C GLN A 283 9.50 -25.60 -7.98
N THR A 284 8.54 -26.23 -7.30
CA THR A 284 7.65 -25.57 -6.32
C THR A 284 8.44 -25.05 -5.12
N ARG A 285 9.34 -25.85 -4.53
CA ARG A 285 10.22 -25.42 -3.43
C ARG A 285 11.24 -24.37 -3.88
N LYS A 286 11.68 -24.39 -5.14
CA LYS A 286 12.49 -23.31 -5.72
C LYS A 286 11.67 -22.02 -5.75
N ALA A 287 10.52 -21.98 -6.42
CA ALA A 287 9.68 -20.78 -6.47
C ALA A 287 9.30 -20.24 -5.07
N GLN A 288 8.88 -21.12 -4.16
CA GLN A 288 8.52 -20.75 -2.77
C GLN A 288 9.67 -20.21 -1.92
N ARG A 289 10.95 -20.50 -2.28
CA ARG A 289 12.12 -20.03 -1.53
C ARG A 289 12.88 -18.94 -2.28
N HIS A 290 13.27 -19.21 -3.52
CA HIS A 290 14.08 -18.30 -4.32
C HIS A 290 13.42 -16.95 -4.49
N THR A 291 12.14 -16.87 -4.89
CA THR A 291 11.51 -15.56 -5.11
C THR A 291 11.45 -14.68 -3.85
N PRO A 292 11.09 -15.18 -2.64
CA PRO A 292 11.26 -14.42 -1.41
C PRO A 292 12.73 -14.07 -1.06
N TRP A 293 13.69 -14.96 -1.28
CA TRP A 293 15.12 -14.68 -1.01
C TRP A 293 15.72 -13.69 -2.02
N GLU A 294 15.32 -13.73 -3.28
CA GLU A 294 15.71 -12.81 -4.35
C GLU A 294 15.17 -11.40 -4.06
N VAL A 295 13.88 -11.28 -3.70
CA VAL A 295 13.28 -10.02 -3.25
C VAL A 295 13.95 -9.48 -1.98
N GLN A 296 14.37 -10.35 -1.04
CA GLN A 296 15.19 -9.93 0.10
C GLN A 296 16.58 -9.45 -0.32
N VAL A 297 17.27 -10.15 -1.23
CA VAL A 297 18.59 -9.76 -1.72
C VAL A 297 18.53 -8.44 -2.50
N GLU A 298 17.51 -8.21 -3.33
CA GLU A 298 17.29 -6.92 -3.99
C GLU A 298 16.98 -5.81 -2.98
N SER A 299 16.13 -6.08 -1.98
CA SER A 299 15.83 -5.14 -0.89
C SER A 299 17.07 -4.77 -0.08
N TYR A 300 17.91 -5.73 0.29
CA TYR A 300 19.19 -5.47 0.95
C TYR A 300 20.18 -4.74 0.04
N LYS A 301 20.26 -5.08 -1.25
CA LYS A 301 21.13 -4.42 -2.23
C LYS A 301 20.73 -2.95 -2.43
N ALA A 302 19.44 -2.67 -2.61
CA ALA A 302 18.91 -1.31 -2.69
C ALA A 302 19.18 -0.53 -1.40
N ARG A 303 19.06 -1.17 -0.23
CA ARG A 303 19.36 -0.57 1.07
C ARG A 303 20.87 -0.30 1.27
N CYS A 304 21.75 -1.14 0.72
CA CYS A 304 23.18 -0.87 0.69
C CYS A 304 23.48 0.35 -0.20
N GLN A 305 22.90 0.41 -1.40
CA GLN A 305 23.05 1.56 -2.31
C GLN A 305 22.54 2.87 -1.66
N GLU A 306 21.38 2.84 -1.00
CA GLU A 306 20.84 3.98 -0.22
C GLU A 306 21.82 4.44 0.88
N LYS A 307 22.57 3.51 1.50
CA LYS A 307 23.58 3.82 2.53
C LYS A 307 24.88 4.33 1.93
N ASP A 308 25.32 3.79 0.80
CA ASP A 308 26.50 4.28 0.07
C ASP A 308 26.27 5.70 -0.46
N ASP A 309 25.10 5.99 -1.02
CA ASP A 309 24.68 7.33 -1.44
C ASP A 309 24.63 8.31 -0.26
N GLN A 310 24.11 7.87 0.90
CA GLN A 310 24.15 8.66 2.14
C GLN A 310 25.59 8.91 2.62
N ILE A 311 26.47 7.91 2.56
CA ILE A 311 27.90 8.04 2.90
C ILE A 311 28.59 9.03 1.95
N LEU A 312 28.29 8.99 0.65
CA LEU A 312 28.82 9.95 -0.33
C LEU A 312 28.31 11.38 -0.06
N ALA A 313 27.02 11.54 0.25
CA ALA A 313 26.45 12.83 0.65
C ALA A 313 27.08 13.36 1.95
N TYR A 314 27.30 12.51 2.94
CA TYR A 314 28.00 12.90 4.19
C TYR A 314 29.46 13.25 3.93
N LYS A 315 30.21 12.51 3.10
CA LYS A 315 31.58 12.85 2.70
C LYS A 315 31.65 14.20 2.00
N SER A 316 30.74 14.48 1.06
CA SER A 316 30.63 15.79 0.39
C SER A 316 30.31 16.92 1.38
N ARG A 317 29.45 16.66 2.38
CA ARG A 317 29.15 17.63 3.45
C ARG A 317 30.34 17.86 4.39
N VAL A 318 31.09 16.83 4.75
CA VAL A 318 32.31 16.95 5.56
C VAL A 318 33.34 17.79 4.83
N PHE A 319 33.64 17.49 3.56
CA PHE A 319 34.58 18.27 2.75
C PHE A 319 34.21 19.76 2.65
N LYS A 320 32.91 20.07 2.49
CA LYS A 320 32.42 21.46 2.54
C LYS A 320 32.67 22.12 3.90
N LEU A 321 32.33 21.44 5.00
CA LEU A 321 32.56 21.95 6.36
C LEU A 321 34.06 22.09 6.68
N GLU A 322 34.93 21.24 6.15
CA GLU A 322 36.38 21.37 6.25
C GLU A 322 36.90 22.60 5.50
N GLN A 323 36.39 22.85 4.29
CA GLN A 323 36.68 24.07 3.53
C GLN A 323 36.14 25.32 4.25
N ASP A 324 34.92 25.28 4.79
CA ASP A 324 34.35 26.37 5.58
C ASP A 324 35.19 26.65 6.83
N VAL A 325 35.68 25.61 7.53
CA VAL A 325 36.62 25.76 8.66
C VAL A 325 37.96 26.35 8.23
N ILE A 326 38.45 26.09 7.02
CA ILE A 326 39.63 26.75 6.46
C ILE A 326 39.33 28.23 6.18
N ASN A 327 38.19 28.53 5.56
CA ASN A 327 37.74 29.90 5.26
C ASN A 327 37.60 30.71 6.57
N PHE A 328 36.87 30.20 7.57
CA PHE A 328 36.71 30.85 8.87
C PHE A 328 38.04 31.03 9.62
N LYS A 329 39.04 30.14 9.46
CA LYS A 329 40.39 30.36 10.01
C LYS A 329 41.12 31.52 9.32
N GLN A 330 40.95 31.68 8.01
CA GLN A 330 41.51 32.81 7.27
C GLN A 330 40.80 34.12 7.62
N GLU A 331 39.46 34.12 7.67
CA GLU A 331 38.65 35.25 8.13
C GLU A 331 39.00 35.66 9.57
N PHE A 332 39.09 34.71 10.50
CA PHE A 332 39.49 35.00 11.88
C PHE A 332 40.92 35.55 11.97
N ALA A 333 41.85 35.08 11.14
CA ALA A 333 43.20 35.64 11.06
C ALA A 333 43.17 37.08 10.49
N ASN A 334 42.35 37.35 9.48
CA ASN A 334 42.18 38.68 8.89
C ASN A 334 41.52 39.65 9.89
N LEU A 335 40.40 39.26 10.49
CA LEU A 335 39.72 40.01 11.57
C LEU A 335 40.62 40.24 12.78
N ARG A 336 41.57 39.34 13.07
CA ARG A 336 42.57 39.55 14.13
C ARG A 336 43.64 40.59 13.74
N ARG A 337 44.04 40.69 12.46
CA ARG A 337 44.89 41.79 11.97
C ARG A 337 44.11 43.10 11.96
N GLU A 338 42.90 43.11 11.39
CA GLU A 338 42.04 44.29 11.35
C GLU A 338 41.72 44.79 12.76
N LYS A 339 41.42 43.91 13.72
CA LYS A 339 41.24 44.28 15.13
C LYS A 339 42.52 44.88 15.74
N ALA A 340 43.71 44.42 15.36
CA ALA A 340 44.96 45.00 15.82
C ALA A 340 45.19 46.40 15.22
N GLU A 341 44.98 46.56 13.91
CA GLU A 341 45.04 47.87 13.24
C GLU A 341 43.98 48.85 13.77
N LEU A 342 42.76 48.39 14.02
CA LEU A 342 41.69 49.18 14.62
C LEU A 342 41.97 49.49 16.08
N ALA A 343 42.63 48.59 16.83
CA ALA A 343 43.09 48.88 18.18
C ALA A 343 44.22 49.93 18.19
N GLU A 344 45.14 49.89 17.23
CA GLU A 344 46.20 50.90 17.06
C GLU A 344 45.60 52.25 16.62
N LYS A 345 44.74 52.26 15.59
CA LYS A 345 44.00 53.45 15.14
C LYS A 345 43.14 54.04 16.26
N ASN A 346 42.47 53.19 17.06
CA ASN A 346 41.67 53.64 18.20
C ASN A 346 42.54 54.10 19.38
N GLN A 347 43.66 53.45 19.69
CA GLN A 347 44.60 53.91 20.71
C GLN A 347 45.18 55.28 20.32
N LYS A 348 45.51 55.48 19.05
CA LYS A 348 45.91 56.76 18.49
C LYS A 348 44.80 57.81 18.63
N MET A 349 43.60 57.53 18.11
CA MET A 349 42.43 58.42 18.26
C MET A 349 42.06 58.71 19.72
N VAL A 350 42.27 57.78 20.65
CA VAL A 350 42.08 58.01 22.09
C VAL A 350 43.18 58.91 22.63
N SER A 351 44.46 58.69 22.28
CA SER A 351 45.55 59.58 22.71
C SER A 351 45.42 61.01 22.16
N GLU A 352 44.86 61.17 20.95
CA GLU A 352 44.67 62.47 20.29
C GLU A 352 43.35 63.14 20.71
N ASN A 353 42.23 62.40 20.77
CA ASN A 353 40.89 62.97 20.98
C ASN A 353 40.33 62.80 22.39
N LEU A 354 40.77 61.86 23.23
CA LEU A 354 40.26 61.74 24.61
C LEU A 354 40.51 63.01 25.44
N PRO A 355 41.65 63.74 25.31
CA PRO A 355 41.81 65.04 25.97
C PRO A 355 40.75 66.07 25.54
N VAL A 356 40.33 66.03 24.26
CA VAL A 356 39.31 66.92 23.69
C VAL A 356 37.91 66.49 24.12
N LEU A 357 37.61 65.19 24.09
CA LEU A 357 36.33 64.64 24.55
C LEU A 357 36.13 64.87 26.06
N ASN A 358 37.15 64.63 26.90
CA ASN A 358 37.09 64.95 28.32
C ASN A 358 36.82 66.45 28.56
N HIS A 359 37.34 67.33 27.70
CA HIS A 359 37.04 68.76 27.77
C HIS A 359 35.60 69.09 27.34
N ILE A 360 35.08 68.41 26.31
CA ILE A 360 33.70 68.54 25.85
C ILE A 360 32.72 67.96 26.88
N ASP A 361 32.96 66.79 27.44
CA ASP A 361 32.13 66.19 28.50
C ASP A 361 32.12 67.08 29.75
N ALA A 362 33.27 67.67 30.14
CA ALA A 362 33.33 68.67 31.21
C ALA A 362 32.63 70.01 30.89
N GLN A 363 32.14 70.22 29.66
CA GLN A 363 31.18 71.27 29.28
C GLN A 363 29.75 70.73 29.16
N LEU A 364 29.57 69.51 28.63
CA LEU A 364 28.27 68.86 28.47
C LEU A 364 27.66 68.50 29.82
N ASP A 365 28.42 68.09 30.83
CA ASP A 365 27.88 67.84 32.17
C ASP A 365 27.44 69.14 32.84
N LYS A 366 28.19 70.24 32.71
CA LYS A 366 27.76 71.59 33.12
C LYS A 366 26.54 72.10 32.32
N SER A 367 26.27 71.54 31.15
CA SER A 367 25.07 71.79 30.35
C SER A 367 23.91 70.87 30.77
N ARG A 368 24.19 69.60 31.09
CA ARG A 368 23.25 68.60 31.61
C ARG A 368 22.77 68.98 33.01
N GLU A 369 23.61 69.54 33.87
CA GLU A 369 23.21 70.12 35.16
C GLU A 369 22.13 71.18 34.95
N LYS A 370 22.35 72.12 34.01
CA LYS A 370 21.38 73.16 33.65
C LYS A 370 20.13 72.60 32.96
N VAL A 371 20.28 71.64 32.06
CA VAL A 371 19.14 70.98 31.40
C VAL A 371 18.37 70.09 32.38
N ASN A 372 19.00 69.50 33.39
CA ASN A 372 18.33 68.76 34.46
C ASN A 372 17.64 69.70 35.45
N GLN A 373 18.18 70.89 35.71
CA GLN A 373 17.47 71.97 36.40
C GLN A 373 16.23 72.37 35.59
N PHE A 374 16.39 72.80 34.33
CA PHE A 374 15.25 73.15 33.47
C PHE A 374 14.27 71.99 33.23
N ARG A 375 14.72 70.72 33.28
CA ARG A 375 13.86 69.54 33.19
C ARG A 375 13.14 69.27 34.51
N ALA A 376 13.77 69.46 35.66
CA ALA A 376 13.07 69.39 36.95
C ALA A 376 12.02 70.51 37.05
N ASP A 377 12.36 71.73 36.60
CA ASP A 377 11.42 72.84 36.47
C ASP A 377 10.27 72.49 35.50
N ALA A 378 10.58 71.93 34.33
CA ALA A 378 9.57 71.54 33.34
C ALA A 378 8.74 70.32 33.75
N GLU A 379 9.28 69.36 34.50
CA GLU A 379 8.55 68.21 35.05
C GLU A 379 7.73 68.62 36.29
N MET A 380 8.17 69.61 37.07
CA MET A 380 7.35 70.28 38.08
C MET A 380 6.18 71.00 37.42
N LEU A 381 6.43 71.84 36.42
CA LEU A 381 5.37 72.55 35.68
C LEU A 381 4.43 71.58 34.94
N TYR A 382 4.96 70.50 34.34
CA TYR A 382 4.17 69.47 33.68
C TYR A 382 3.37 68.62 34.67
N SER A 383 3.91 68.29 35.84
CA SER A 383 3.15 67.55 36.87
C SER A 383 2.07 68.43 37.50
N MET A 384 2.34 69.73 37.73
CA MET A 384 1.31 70.70 38.12
C MET A 384 0.21 70.83 37.05
N PHE A 385 0.58 70.98 35.78
CA PHE A 385 -0.39 71.06 34.68
C PHE A 385 -1.15 69.74 34.47
N LYS A 386 -0.47 68.59 34.62
CA LYS A 386 -1.10 67.27 34.56
C LYS A 386 -2.09 67.09 35.71
N LEU A 387 -1.75 67.49 36.93
CA LEU A 387 -2.68 67.49 38.07
C LEU A 387 -3.89 68.38 37.79
N GLN A 388 -3.71 69.61 37.28
CA GLN A 388 -4.82 70.48 36.87
C GLN A 388 -5.70 69.85 35.77
N VAL A 389 -5.11 69.13 34.82
CA VAL A 389 -5.84 68.40 33.76
C VAL A 389 -6.53 67.15 34.30
N GLU A 390 -5.94 66.44 35.26
CA GLU A 390 -6.54 65.27 35.92
C GLU A 390 -7.68 65.69 36.85
N GLU A 391 -7.52 66.77 37.63
CA GLU A 391 -8.58 67.43 38.42
C GLU A 391 -9.73 67.90 37.52
N TYR A 392 -9.43 68.59 36.41
CA TYR A 392 -10.44 69.03 35.45
C TYR A 392 -11.16 67.84 34.77
N THR A 393 -10.41 66.81 34.37
CA THR A 393 -10.98 65.60 33.75
C THR A 393 -11.80 64.80 34.76
N GLN A 394 -11.38 64.73 36.03
CA GLN A 394 -12.15 64.13 37.12
C GLN A 394 -13.45 64.92 37.35
N ALA A 395 -13.39 66.25 37.46
CA ALA A 395 -14.55 67.12 37.62
C ALA A 395 -15.53 67.01 36.44
N VAL A 396 -15.03 66.92 35.20
CA VAL A 396 -15.87 66.61 34.02
C VAL A 396 -16.46 65.21 34.12
N SER A 397 -15.70 64.20 34.54
CA SER A 397 -16.21 62.82 34.74
C SER A 397 -17.28 62.75 35.82
N GLU A 398 -17.17 63.58 36.86
CA GLU A 398 -18.13 63.68 37.97
C GLU A 398 -19.38 64.44 37.53
N ARG A 399 -19.23 65.54 36.80
CA ARG A 399 -20.35 66.21 36.12
C ARG A 399 -21.10 65.27 35.20
N ASP A 400 -20.40 64.46 34.41
CA ASP A 400 -21.00 63.49 33.49
C ASP A 400 -21.60 62.27 34.19
N LYS A 401 -21.06 61.86 35.36
CA LYS A 401 -21.71 60.86 36.25
C LYS A 401 -23.00 61.45 36.82
N VAL A 402 -22.95 62.67 37.35
CA VAL A 402 -24.12 63.40 37.86
C VAL A 402 -25.16 63.62 36.76
N GLU A 403 -24.77 63.91 35.51
CA GLU A 403 -25.70 64.02 34.39
C GLU A 403 -26.33 62.66 34.02
N LYS A 404 -25.56 61.55 34.08
CA LYS A 404 -26.07 60.18 33.89
C LYS A 404 -26.98 59.73 35.04
N GLU A 405 -26.75 60.21 36.27
CA GLU A 405 -27.64 59.95 37.41
C GLU A 405 -28.88 60.83 37.37
N LEU A 406 -28.74 62.11 37.02
CA LEU A 406 -29.86 63.05 36.86
C LEU A 406 -30.76 62.64 35.69
N THR A 407 -30.22 62.05 34.62
CA THR A 407 -31.03 61.43 33.55
C THR A 407 -31.68 60.11 33.96
N LYS A 408 -31.01 59.25 34.76
CA LYS A 408 -31.67 58.09 35.40
C LYS A 408 -32.81 58.52 36.32
N VAL A 409 -32.59 59.49 37.20
CA VAL A 409 -33.60 60.04 38.13
C VAL A 409 -34.73 60.72 37.37
N ARG A 410 -34.45 61.49 36.30
CA ARG A 410 -35.50 62.02 35.41
C ARG A 410 -36.31 60.91 34.74
N LYS A 411 -35.70 59.77 34.40
CA LYS A 411 -36.42 58.60 33.87
C LYS A 411 -37.26 57.94 34.96
N GLN A 412 -36.69 57.63 36.13
CA GLN A 412 -37.41 57.04 37.27
C GLN A 412 -38.59 57.93 37.69
N LEU A 413 -38.38 59.23 37.83
CA LEU A 413 -39.43 60.20 38.15
C LEU A 413 -40.47 60.38 37.02
N LYS A 414 -40.16 60.01 35.77
CA LYS A 414 -41.16 59.90 34.70
C LYS A 414 -41.94 58.59 34.84
N ASP A 415 -41.24 57.46 34.98
CA ASP A 415 -41.82 56.13 35.11
C ASP A 415 -42.74 56.07 36.36
N GLU A 416 -42.32 56.67 37.49
CA GLU A 416 -43.12 56.89 38.71
C GLU A 416 -44.29 57.85 38.48
N ARG A 417 -44.14 58.93 37.71
CA ARG A 417 -45.28 59.82 37.37
C ARG A 417 -46.33 59.13 36.51
N ASP A 418 -45.91 58.24 35.61
CA ASP A 418 -46.83 57.50 34.74
C ASP A 418 -47.47 56.31 35.50
N ASP A 419 -46.77 55.70 36.47
CA ASP A 419 -47.32 54.75 37.46
C ASP A 419 -48.28 55.42 38.47
N ILE A 420 -47.96 56.64 38.94
CA ILE A 420 -48.86 57.45 39.78
C ILE A 420 -50.14 57.77 39.01
N LYS A 421 -50.08 58.25 37.75
CA LYS A 421 -51.28 58.45 36.91
C LYS A 421 -52.07 57.16 36.71
N TYR A 422 -51.39 56.02 36.52
CA TYR A 422 -52.06 54.73 36.39
C TYR A 422 -52.81 54.38 37.69
N LYS A 423 -52.17 54.57 38.85
CA LYS A 423 -52.77 54.37 40.18
C LYS A 423 -53.87 55.36 40.49
N GLU A 424 -53.75 56.63 40.10
CA GLU A 424 -54.81 57.64 40.18
C GLU A 424 -56.02 57.24 39.33
N ALA A 425 -55.82 56.79 38.10
CA ALA A 425 -56.90 56.29 37.23
C ALA A 425 -57.49 54.95 37.70
N GLU A 426 -56.73 54.12 38.43
CA GLU A 426 -57.25 52.92 39.10
C GLU A 426 -58.03 53.27 40.38
N LEU A 427 -57.56 54.28 41.12
CA LEU A 427 -58.20 54.80 42.33
C LEU A 427 -59.49 55.54 41.98
N GLU A 428 -59.54 56.33 40.90
CA GLU A 428 -60.77 56.95 40.39
C GLU A 428 -61.80 55.89 39.99
N LYS A 429 -61.37 54.79 39.32
CA LYS A 429 -62.26 53.65 39.02
C LYS A 429 -62.77 52.98 40.29
N LYS A 430 -61.90 52.79 41.30
CA LYS A 430 -62.26 52.21 42.61
C LYS A 430 -63.17 53.14 43.42
N GLU A 431 -62.96 54.45 43.38
CA GLU A 431 -63.85 55.45 43.96
C GLU A 431 -65.19 55.46 43.26
N LYS A 432 -65.23 55.45 41.93
CA LYS A 432 -66.49 55.39 41.17
C LYS A 432 -67.27 54.11 41.48
N LEU A 433 -66.57 52.97 41.58
CA LEU A 433 -67.16 51.71 42.04
C LEU A 433 -67.61 51.79 43.50
N HIS A 434 -66.88 52.46 44.37
CA HIS A 434 -67.25 52.64 45.78
C HIS A 434 -68.47 53.57 45.93
N ARG A 435 -68.53 54.68 45.20
CA ARG A 435 -69.70 55.58 45.14
C ARG A 435 -70.93 54.82 44.63
N LEU A 436 -70.82 54.07 43.52
CA LEU A 436 -71.89 53.19 43.05
C LEU A 436 -72.29 52.12 44.07
N THR A 437 -71.33 51.56 44.82
CA THR A 437 -71.60 50.60 45.92
C THR A 437 -72.28 51.27 47.13
N VAL A 438 -71.94 52.51 47.45
CA VAL A 438 -72.56 53.30 48.52
C VAL A 438 -73.97 53.74 48.09
N GLU A 439 -74.14 54.26 46.89
CA GLU A 439 -75.45 54.59 46.29
C GLU A 439 -76.37 53.36 46.25
N ALA A 440 -75.85 52.19 45.83
CA ALA A 440 -76.59 50.93 45.85
C ALA A 440 -76.91 50.45 47.28
N ARG A 441 -76.01 50.66 48.25
CA ARG A 441 -76.24 50.33 49.66
C ARG A 441 -77.25 51.29 50.30
N GLU A 442 -77.22 52.57 49.97
CA GLU A 442 -78.19 53.57 50.42
C GLU A 442 -79.55 53.39 49.76
N ALA A 443 -79.60 52.93 48.51
CA ALA A 443 -80.83 52.48 47.86
C ALA A 443 -81.39 51.24 48.61
N ALA A 444 -80.61 50.17 48.73
CA ALA A 444 -81.02 48.96 49.45
C ALA A 444 -81.38 49.22 50.93
N GLN A 445 -80.75 50.21 51.58
CA GLN A 445 -81.08 50.62 52.95
C GLN A 445 -82.36 51.47 53.00
N ARG A 446 -82.64 52.32 52.00
CA ARG A 446 -83.93 52.99 51.84
C ARG A 446 -85.04 51.97 51.57
N ASP A 447 -84.84 51.05 50.63
CA ASP A 447 -85.76 49.97 50.30
C ASP A 447 -86.03 49.07 51.53
N TYR A 448 -85.00 48.75 52.32
CA TYR A 448 -85.12 48.03 53.58
C TYR A 448 -85.89 48.82 54.63
N LEU A 449 -85.64 50.13 54.79
CA LEU A 449 -86.37 50.96 55.76
C LEU A 449 -87.83 51.17 55.36
N GLU A 450 -88.12 51.34 54.06
CA GLU A 450 -89.48 51.41 53.53
C GLU A 450 -90.21 50.07 53.70
N THR A 451 -89.54 48.95 53.41
CA THR A 451 -90.07 47.60 53.65
C THR A 451 -90.31 47.36 55.13
N LYS A 452 -89.40 47.81 56.01
CA LYS A 452 -89.57 47.73 57.46
C LYS A 452 -90.74 48.59 57.94
N SER A 453 -90.94 49.78 57.38
CA SER A 453 -92.12 50.62 57.66
C SER A 453 -93.41 49.91 57.26
N LYS A 454 -93.47 49.32 56.06
CA LYS A 454 -94.61 48.54 55.58
C LYS A 454 -94.87 47.29 56.45
N VAL A 455 -93.83 46.62 56.92
CA VAL A 455 -93.95 45.48 57.87
C VAL A 455 -94.45 45.96 59.23
N GLN A 456 -93.99 47.12 59.72
CA GLN A 456 -94.47 47.75 60.96
C GLN A 456 -95.97 48.10 60.84
N GLU A 457 -96.38 48.73 59.74
CA GLU A 457 -97.79 49.05 59.44
C GLU A 457 -98.67 47.79 59.37
N VAL A 458 -98.18 46.71 58.75
CA VAL A 458 -98.86 45.41 58.72
C VAL A 458 -98.94 44.80 60.12
N GLN A 459 -97.88 44.88 60.93
CA GLN A 459 -97.86 44.35 62.28
C GLN A 459 -98.81 45.11 63.22
N ASP A 460 -98.85 46.43 63.13
CA ASP A 460 -99.81 47.30 63.83
C ASP A 460 -101.26 47.06 63.35
N ARG A 461 -101.46 46.67 62.10
CA ARG A 461 -102.77 46.28 61.55
C ARG A 461 -103.21 44.91 62.04
N VAL A 462 -102.30 43.94 62.11
CA VAL A 462 -102.55 42.61 62.71
C VAL A 462 -102.88 42.75 64.20
N LEU A 463 -102.14 43.57 64.96
CA LEU A 463 -102.46 43.80 66.38
C LEU A 463 -103.85 44.41 66.59
N ARG A 464 -104.31 45.30 65.70
CA ARG A 464 -105.69 45.81 65.73
C ARG A 464 -106.71 44.72 65.39
N GLN A 465 -106.42 43.89 64.38
CA GLN A 465 -107.29 42.78 63.99
C GLN A 465 -107.38 41.67 65.05
N GLU A 466 -106.31 41.43 65.81
CA GLU A 466 -106.29 40.50 66.96
C GLU A 466 -107.24 40.97 68.07
N VAL A 467 -107.24 42.28 68.37
CA VAL A 467 -108.19 42.89 69.34
C VAL A 467 -109.63 42.80 68.83
N GLU A 468 -109.90 43.20 67.58
CA GLU A 468 -111.23 43.05 66.97
C GLU A 468 -111.72 41.59 66.93
N TRP A 469 -110.81 40.64 66.72
CA TRP A 469 -111.13 39.22 66.72
C TRP A 469 -111.51 38.71 68.10
N GLN A 470 -110.80 39.12 69.16
CA GLN A 470 -111.16 38.75 70.53
C GLN A 470 -112.50 39.34 70.99
N GLU A 471 -112.89 40.53 70.50
CA GLU A 471 -114.24 41.06 70.72
C GLU A 471 -115.30 40.28 69.95
N LYS A 472 -115.09 39.99 68.66
CA LYS A 472 -116.01 39.18 67.85
C LYS A 472 -116.16 37.75 68.39
N LEU A 473 -115.10 37.15 68.94
CA LEU A 473 -115.16 35.84 69.61
C LEU A 473 -115.99 35.88 70.91
N ARG A 474 -116.06 37.04 71.58
CA ARG A 474 -116.92 37.28 72.74
C ARG A 474 -118.39 37.39 72.32
N GLU A 475 -118.70 38.06 71.21
CA GLU A 475 -120.06 38.09 70.65
C GLU A 475 -120.55 36.70 70.19
N VAL A 476 -119.72 35.94 69.48
CA VAL A 476 -120.10 34.61 68.95
C VAL A 476 -120.47 33.65 70.10
N LYS A 477 -119.72 33.68 71.21
CA LYS A 477 -120.06 32.89 72.41
C LYS A 477 -121.38 33.30 73.08
N GLY A 478 -121.87 34.52 72.85
CA GLY A 478 -123.22 34.92 73.21
C GLY A 478 -124.25 34.27 72.28
N ARG A 479 -124.11 34.46 70.97
CA ARG A 479 -125.05 33.94 69.95
C ARG A 479 -125.15 32.42 69.95
N ASP A 480 -124.08 31.69 70.29
CA ASP A 480 -124.08 30.23 70.47
C ASP A 480 -124.96 29.75 71.63
N ALA A 481 -125.28 30.60 72.62
CA ALA A 481 -126.25 30.28 73.67
C ALA A 481 -127.68 30.42 73.13
N ASP A 482 -127.98 31.54 72.45
CA ASP A 482 -129.28 31.81 71.84
C ASP A 482 -129.67 30.71 70.82
N ILE A 483 -128.71 30.29 69.99
CA ILE A 483 -128.90 29.21 69.00
C ILE A 483 -129.24 27.88 69.66
N LYS A 484 -128.70 27.58 70.86
CA LYS A 484 -129.04 26.34 71.59
C LYS A 484 -130.45 26.37 72.14
N GLN A 485 -130.91 27.53 72.63
CA GLN A 485 -132.30 27.69 73.09
C GLN A 485 -133.28 27.53 71.93
N LEU A 486 -133.06 28.25 70.81
CA LEU A 486 -133.91 28.18 69.61
C LEU A 486 -133.99 26.78 69.00
N ASN A 487 -132.93 25.97 69.05
CA ASN A 487 -132.97 24.60 68.54
C ASN A 487 -133.86 23.66 69.37
N GLU A 488 -133.96 23.84 70.69
CA GLU A 488 -134.85 23.01 71.52
C GLU A 488 -136.33 23.41 71.30
N GLU A 489 -136.61 24.70 71.10
CA GLU A 489 -137.93 25.19 70.68
C GLU A 489 -138.32 24.64 69.29
N LEU A 490 -137.39 24.65 68.32
CA LEU A 490 -137.59 24.08 66.98
C LEU A 490 -137.85 22.56 67.03
N ARG A 491 -137.18 21.84 67.95
CA ARG A 491 -137.34 20.40 68.17
C ARG A 491 -138.70 20.05 68.76
N GLN A 492 -139.28 20.91 69.60
CA GLN A 492 -140.65 20.76 70.11
C GLN A 492 -141.68 20.99 68.98
N ALA A 493 -141.49 22.02 68.15
CA ALA A 493 -142.39 22.32 67.04
C ALA A 493 -142.52 21.17 66.02
N HIS A 494 -141.41 20.50 65.68
CA HIS A 494 -141.43 19.36 64.74
C HIS A 494 -142.27 18.17 65.24
N GLN A 495 -142.30 17.91 66.54
CA GLN A 495 -143.07 16.78 67.09
C GLN A 495 -144.60 16.97 66.95
N GLU A 496 -145.07 18.22 67.00
CA GLU A 496 -146.48 18.54 66.78
C GLU A 496 -146.85 18.53 65.27
N ILE A 497 -145.90 18.84 64.37
CA ILE A 497 -146.07 18.66 62.91
C ILE A 497 -146.27 17.18 62.58
N ASP A 498 -145.43 16.28 63.09
CA ASP A 498 -145.54 14.83 62.89
C ASP A 498 -146.87 14.25 63.40
N ARG A 499 -147.48 14.88 64.39
CA ARG A 499 -148.81 14.52 64.92
C ARG A 499 -149.93 14.96 63.97
N LEU A 500 -149.81 16.15 63.37
CA LEU A 500 -150.78 16.67 62.39
C LEU A 500 -150.71 15.93 61.04
N GLU A 501 -149.51 15.61 60.55
CA GLU A 501 -149.27 14.82 59.34
C GLU A 501 -149.95 13.45 59.38
N ARG A 502 -149.84 12.73 60.51
CA ARG A 502 -150.54 11.44 60.73
C ARG A 502 -152.06 11.59 60.63
N ARG A 503 -152.62 12.69 61.13
CA ARG A 503 -154.06 13.01 61.06
C ARG A 503 -154.52 13.27 59.62
N LYS A 504 -153.77 14.08 58.87
CA LYS A 504 -153.97 14.32 57.43
C LYS A 504 -153.95 13.01 56.62
N LYS A 505 -152.99 12.12 56.90
CA LYS A 505 -152.82 10.84 56.19
C LYS A 505 -154.03 9.90 56.36
N HIS A 506 -154.66 9.92 57.54
CA HIS A 506 -155.89 9.17 57.83
C HIS A 506 -157.08 9.67 57.00
N CYS A 507 -157.34 10.99 56.97
CA CYS A 507 -158.46 11.56 56.21
C CYS A 507 -158.32 11.32 54.69
N MET A 508 -157.10 11.34 54.14
CA MET A 508 -156.89 11.03 52.71
C MET A 508 -157.16 9.55 52.37
N GLN A 509 -157.03 8.63 53.32
CA GLN A 509 -157.39 7.22 53.11
C GLN A 509 -158.91 7.03 53.07
N GLU A 510 -159.66 7.70 53.96
CA GLU A 510 -161.13 7.68 53.95
C GLU A 510 -161.70 8.28 52.66
N PHE A 511 -161.18 9.42 52.21
CA PHE A 511 -161.62 10.04 50.95
C PHE A 511 -161.48 9.10 49.74
N LYS A 512 -160.36 8.36 49.66
CA LYS A 512 -160.13 7.36 48.61
C LYS A 512 -161.10 6.18 48.69
N ALA A 513 -161.48 5.74 49.89
CA ALA A 513 -162.43 4.65 50.09
C ALA A 513 -163.86 5.02 49.65
N ILE A 514 -164.27 6.28 49.86
CA ILE A 514 -165.64 6.75 49.59
C ILE A 514 -165.86 7.10 48.11
N THR A 515 -164.86 7.69 47.44
CA THR A 515 -165.06 8.33 46.11
C THR A 515 -164.64 7.50 44.90
N GLY A 516 -163.93 6.38 45.10
CA GLY A 516 -163.56 5.43 44.04
C GLY A 516 -162.60 5.94 42.96
N SER A 517 -162.22 7.22 42.97
CA SER A 517 -161.43 7.88 41.92
C SER A 517 -160.14 8.51 42.47
N SER A 518 -159.08 8.55 41.66
CA SER A 518 -157.80 9.14 42.08
C SER A 518 -157.82 10.67 42.00
N TYR A 519 -157.41 11.33 43.08
CA TYR A 519 -157.29 12.79 43.21
C TYR A 519 -156.27 13.43 42.22
N SER A 520 -155.45 12.62 41.56
CA SER A 520 -154.23 13.04 40.84
C SER A 520 -154.43 13.75 39.49
N MET A 521 -155.66 13.96 38.99
CA MET A 521 -155.90 14.66 37.71
C MET A 521 -156.40 16.12 37.83
N LEU A 522 -156.54 16.66 39.04
CA LEU A 522 -157.15 18.00 39.26
C LEU A 522 -156.14 19.17 39.41
N LEU A 523 -154.83 18.93 39.33
CA LEU A 523 -153.81 19.90 39.78
C LEU A 523 -152.66 20.18 38.78
N GLU A 524 -152.87 19.97 37.48
CA GLU A 524 -151.83 20.25 36.45
C GLU A 524 -151.96 21.63 35.77
N GLN A 525 -152.76 22.55 36.33
CA GLN A 525 -152.91 23.93 35.83
C GLN A 525 -152.81 24.97 36.95
N PHE A 526 -151.60 25.40 37.32
CA PHE A 526 -151.36 26.77 37.81
C PHE A 526 -149.87 27.18 37.68
N LYS A 527 -149.62 28.28 36.97
CA LYS A 527 -148.35 29.03 37.01
C LYS A 527 -148.48 30.21 37.97
N VAL A 528 -147.43 30.50 38.75
CA VAL A 528 -147.22 31.81 39.41
C VAL A 528 -145.73 32.16 39.35
N THR A 529 -145.39 33.45 39.30
CA THR A 529 -144.02 33.99 39.33
C THR A 529 -144.05 35.40 40.01
N PRO A 530 -142.93 36.12 40.13
CA PRO A 530 -142.31 36.57 41.39
C PRO A 530 -142.90 37.87 41.99
N PRO A 531 -142.45 38.27 43.20
CA PRO A 531 -141.55 39.45 43.34
C PRO A 531 -140.53 39.32 44.49
N ALA A 532 -139.74 40.32 44.92
CA ALA A 532 -138.81 41.25 44.25
C ALA A 532 -138.15 42.19 45.30
N ASP A 533 -136.81 42.33 45.30
CA ASP A 533 -135.99 43.39 45.97
C ASP A 533 -136.11 43.57 47.52
N PRO A 534 -135.27 44.39 48.24
CA PRO A 534 -134.38 45.46 47.77
C PRO A 534 -132.92 45.53 48.32
N LYS A 535 -132.19 46.55 47.83
CA LYS A 535 -130.93 47.20 48.32
C LYS A 535 -131.03 47.70 49.79
N PRO A 536 -129.94 48.10 50.50
CA PRO A 536 -128.62 48.65 50.04
C PRO A 536 -127.40 47.96 50.72
N ALA A 537 -126.15 48.45 50.85
CA ALA A 537 -125.57 49.81 50.73
C ALA A 537 -124.05 49.87 50.35
N SER A 538 -123.41 51.00 50.71
CA SER A 538 -122.11 51.56 50.33
C SER A 538 -120.90 51.29 51.25
N SER A 539 -119.70 51.12 50.68
CA SER A 539 -118.41 51.74 51.08
C SER A 539 -117.35 51.30 50.04
N ALA A 540 -116.66 52.17 49.29
CA ALA A 540 -115.47 52.93 49.68
C ALA A 540 -114.42 52.09 50.44
N ARG A 541 -113.15 52.01 50.02
CA ARG A 541 -112.38 52.95 49.17
C ARG A 541 -111.44 52.22 48.21
#